data_AF-A0A2G1W483-F1
#
_entry.id   AF-A0A2G1W483-F1
#
_cell.length_a   1.000
_cell.length_b   1.000
_cell.length_c   1.000
_cell.angle_alpha   90.00
_cell.angle_beta   90.00
_cell.angle_gamma   90.00
#
_symmetry.space_group_name_H-M   'P 1'
#
loop_
_entity.id
_entity.type
_entity.pdbx_description
1 polymer ?
#
loop_
_entity_poly.entity_id
_entity_poly.type
_entity_poly.pdbx_seq_one_letter_code
_entity_poly.pdbx_strand_id
1 'polypeptide(L)'
;MDQELNPQTDQALNELAMLICQALENDGEMLVERQDGLLKTLVMSGHTWKSERTVMEEVERRVKDQCGESAMHRGGALTSLTSQMGVKLQSLARWESKSPSEETPSKPANISSATDA
;
A
#
# COMPACT_ATOMS: atom_id res chain seq x y z
N MET A 1 -11.61 -13.96 13.45
CA MET A 1 -11.08 -14.74 12.30
C MET A 1 -9.84 -13.99 11.88
N ASP A 2 -8.68 -14.45 12.34
CA ASP A 2 -7.39 -13.98 11.85
C ASP A 2 -7.27 -14.47 10.41
N GLN A 3 -7.54 -13.57 9.48
CA GLN A 3 -7.40 -13.86 8.07
C GLN A 3 -5.89 -13.95 7.82
N GLU A 4 -5.40 -15.13 7.47
CA GLU A 4 -3.98 -15.36 7.24
C GLU A 4 -3.53 -14.47 6.08
N LEU A 5 -2.85 -13.37 6.41
CA LEU A 5 -2.30 -12.46 5.42
C LEU A 5 -1.17 -13.19 4.70
N ASN A 6 -1.03 -12.97 3.39
CA ASN A 6 0.16 -13.45 2.74
C ASN A 6 1.39 -12.74 3.34
N PRO A 7 2.58 -13.36 3.33
CA PRO A 7 3.76 -12.82 3.99
C PRO A 7 4.17 -11.42 3.51
N GLN A 8 3.93 -11.10 2.22
CA GLN A 8 4.27 -9.80 1.65
C GLN A 8 3.34 -8.70 2.15
N THR A 9 2.04 -8.98 2.25
CA THR A 9 1.06 -8.07 2.84
C THR A 9 1.36 -7.83 4.31
N ASP A 10 1.66 -8.90 5.06
CA ASP A 10 2.00 -8.78 6.48
C ASP A 10 3.27 -7.94 6.69
N GLN A 11 4.31 -8.20 5.90
CA GLN A 11 5.55 -7.43 5.93
C GLN A 11 5.30 -5.96 5.58
N ALA A 12 4.53 -5.68 4.52
CA ALA A 12 4.23 -4.30 4.11
C ALA A 12 3.48 -3.53 5.21
N LEU A 13 2.53 -4.16 5.92
CA LEU A 13 1.83 -3.54 7.04
C LEU A 13 2.76 -3.28 8.23
N ASN A 14 3.67 -4.22 8.53
CA ASN A 14 4.66 -4.05 9.59
C ASN A 14 5.64 -2.92 9.26
N GLU A 15 6.12 -2.84 8.02
CA GLU A 15 7.01 -1.76 7.57
C GLU A 15 6.29 -0.40 7.59
N LEU A 16 5.02 -0.35 7.20
CA LEU A 16 4.22 0.86 7.27
C LEU A 16 4.05 1.33 8.73
N ALA A 17 3.79 0.41 9.65
CA ALA A 17 3.68 0.71 11.07
C ALA A 17 5.00 1.27 11.63
N MET A 18 6.14 0.64 11.32
CA MET A 18 7.46 1.12 11.73
C MET A 18 7.77 2.52 11.21
N LEU A 19 7.43 2.83 9.95
CA LEU A 19 7.63 4.16 9.39
C LEU A 19 6.76 5.21 10.09
N ILE A 20 5.51 4.87 10.44
CA ILE A 20 4.65 5.76 11.20
C ILE A 20 5.22 5.99 12.60
N CYS A 21 5.78 4.97 13.25
CA CYS A 21 6.42 5.15 14.54
C CYS A 21 7.61 6.10 14.47
N GLN A 22 8.48 5.93 13.47
CA GLN A 22 9.59 6.85 13.23
C GLN A 22 9.10 8.27 12.95
N ALA A 23 8.00 8.42 12.21
CA ALA A 23 7.38 9.71 11.92
C ALA A 23 6.78 10.38 13.18
N LEU A 24 6.19 9.58 14.07
CA LEU A 24 5.70 10.05 15.36
C LEU A 24 6.84 10.49 16.30
N GLU A 25 8.06 9.97 16.11
CA GLU A 25 9.23 10.34 16.92
C GLU A 25 10.04 11.52 16.33
N ASN A 26 10.18 11.59 15.00
CA ASN A 26 11.13 12.49 14.31
C ASN A 26 10.48 13.43 13.27
N ASP A 27 9.21 13.82 13.43
CA ASP A 27 8.48 14.79 12.59
C ASP A 27 8.32 14.43 11.08
N GLY A 28 8.46 13.16 10.70
CA GLY A 28 7.76 12.60 9.53
C GLY A 28 8.38 12.73 8.13
N GLU A 29 9.60 13.26 7.99
CA GLU A 29 10.22 13.47 6.66
C GLU A 29 10.46 12.15 5.89
N MET A 30 10.89 11.09 6.58
CA MET A 30 11.11 9.76 5.99
C MET A 30 9.83 9.02 5.58
N LEU A 31 8.67 9.42 6.12
CA LEU A 31 7.41 8.73 5.87
C LEU A 31 7.00 8.91 4.41
N VAL A 32 7.13 10.12 3.88
CA VAL A 32 6.60 10.54 2.58
C VAL A 32 7.23 9.77 1.42
N GLU A 33 8.53 9.49 1.47
CA GLU A 33 9.24 8.82 0.38
C GLU A 33 8.95 7.32 0.29
N ARG A 34 8.84 6.65 1.44
CA ARG A 34 8.73 5.18 1.49
C ARG A 34 7.30 4.66 1.50
N GLN A 35 6.34 5.48 1.93
CA GLN A 35 4.96 5.05 2.04
C GLN A 35 4.33 4.64 0.71
N ASP A 36 4.65 5.32 -0.40
CA ASP A 36 3.92 5.11 -1.65
C ASP A 36 4.24 3.73 -2.25
N GLY A 37 5.48 3.25 -2.10
CA GLY A 37 5.86 1.89 -2.49
C GLY A 37 5.15 0.81 -1.68
N LEU A 38 5.04 0.99 -0.37
CA LEU A 38 4.33 0.06 0.52
C LEU A 38 2.83 0.04 0.26
N LEU A 39 2.21 1.20 0.09
CA LEU A 39 0.79 1.30 -0.25
C LEU A 39 0.50 0.62 -1.60
N LYS A 40 1.40 0.76 -2.59
CA LYS A 40 1.28 0.04 -3.86
C LYS A 40 1.38 -1.47 -3.69
N THR A 41 2.33 -1.97 -2.88
CA THR A 41 2.41 -3.39 -2.53
C THR A 41 1.10 -3.89 -1.89
N LEU A 42 0.50 -3.11 -0.99
CA LEU A 42 -0.79 -3.47 -0.39
C LEU A 42 -1.90 -3.57 -1.43
N VAL A 43 -1.99 -2.63 -2.37
CA VAL A 43 -2.96 -2.67 -3.49
C VAL A 43 -2.72 -3.88 -4.39
N MET A 44 -1.47 -4.14 -4.77
CA MET A 44 -1.09 -5.22 -5.69
C MET A 44 -1.16 -6.62 -5.06
N SER A 45 -1.16 -6.72 -3.72
CA SER A 45 -1.16 -8.00 -3.02
C SER A 45 -2.39 -8.88 -3.26
N GLY A 46 -3.42 -8.34 -3.91
CA GLY A 46 -4.68 -9.04 -4.19
C GLY A 46 -5.51 -9.32 -2.94
N HIS A 47 -5.04 -8.91 -1.75
CA HIS A 47 -5.80 -9.06 -0.52
C HIS A 47 -7.04 -8.18 -0.56
N THR A 48 -8.22 -8.79 -0.47
CA THR A 48 -9.49 -8.07 -0.48
C THR A 48 -9.80 -7.56 0.92
N TRP A 49 -9.55 -6.28 1.12
CA TRP A 49 -9.94 -5.57 2.33
C TRP A 49 -11.43 -5.24 2.29
N LYS A 50 -12.13 -5.39 3.43
CA LYS A 50 -13.55 -4.99 3.54
C LYS A 50 -13.76 -3.49 3.26
N SER A 51 -12.74 -2.69 3.60
CA SER A 51 -12.65 -1.27 3.27
C SER A 51 -11.21 -0.80 3.48
N GLU A 52 -10.85 0.35 2.93
CA GLU A 52 -9.57 1.02 3.18
C GLU A 52 -9.41 1.38 4.66
N ARG A 53 -10.52 1.71 5.32
CA ARG A 53 -10.58 1.94 6.77
C ARG A 53 -10.08 0.72 7.54
N THR A 54 -10.43 -0.49 7.09
CA THR A 54 -9.98 -1.74 7.72
C THR A 54 -8.47 -1.95 7.60
N VAL A 55 -7.84 -1.47 6.51
CA VAL A 55 -6.37 -1.52 6.35
C VAL A 55 -5.70 -0.56 7.33
N MET A 56 -6.19 0.67 7.40
CA MET A 56 -5.60 1.68 8.27
C MET A 56 -5.84 1.38 9.75
N GLU A 57 -6.98 0.77 10.11
CA GLU A 57 -7.24 0.26 11.46
C GLU A 57 -6.21 -0.82 11.86
N GLU A 58 -5.86 -1.73 10.94
CA GLU A 58 -4.84 -2.75 11.18
C GLU A 58 -3.44 -2.13 11.30
N VAL A 59 -3.13 -1.11 10.50
CA VAL A 59 -1.88 -0.33 10.62
C VAL A 59 -1.82 0.38 11.98
N GLU A 60 -2.89 1.05 12.40
CA GLU A 60 -2.96 1.71 13.71
C GLU A 60 -2.79 0.72 14.86
N ARG A 61 -3.39 -0.47 14.76
CA ARG A 61 -3.21 -1.54 15.73
C ARG A 61 -1.73 -1.93 15.83
N ARG A 62 -1.07 -2.18 14.70
CA ARG A 62 0.36 -2.53 14.66
C ARG A 62 1.25 -1.41 15.20
N VAL A 63 0.94 -0.15 14.90
CA VAL A 63 1.68 1.00 15.47
C VAL A 63 1.55 1.04 16.99
N LYS A 64 0.35 0.83 17.52
CA LYS A 64 0.11 0.78 18.97
C LYS A 64 0.85 -0.39 19.63
N ASP A 65 0.88 -1.54 18.96
CA ASP A 65 1.58 -2.73 19.46
C ASP A 65 3.11 -2.57 19.42
N GLN A 66 3.66 -1.95 18.38
CA GLN A 66 5.11 -1.81 18.18
C GLN A 66 5.71 -0.65 18.99
N CYS A 67 4.96 0.44 19.16
CA CYS A 67 5.52 1.73 19.55
C CYS A 67 4.81 2.34 20.78
N GLY A 68 3.82 1.61 21.32
CA GLY A 68 3.23 1.80 22.65
C GLY A 68 3.03 3.26 23.05
N GLU A 69 3.88 3.73 23.94
CA GLU A 69 3.82 5.05 24.57
C GLU A 69 3.80 6.21 23.55
N SER A 70 4.66 6.17 22.53
CA SER A 70 4.69 7.18 21.45
C SER A 70 3.35 7.26 20.70
N ALA A 71 2.75 6.10 20.40
CA ALA A 71 1.46 6.02 19.72
C ALA A 71 0.29 6.47 20.62
N MET A 72 0.35 6.17 21.91
CA MET A 72 -0.69 6.54 22.88
C MET A 72 -0.73 8.04 23.16
N HIS A 73 0.44 8.69 23.33
CA HIS A 73 0.50 10.14 23.58
C HIS A 73 0.30 10.99 22.33
N ARG A 74 0.53 10.42 21.14
CA ARG A 74 0.37 11.10 19.85
C ARG A 74 -0.79 10.55 19.02
N GLY A 75 -1.84 10.06 19.67
CA GLY A 75 -3.00 9.46 19.00
C GLY A 75 -3.63 10.34 17.91
N GLY A 76 -3.72 11.65 18.13
CA GLY A 76 -4.23 12.58 17.10
C GLY A 76 -3.33 12.69 15.87
N ALA A 77 -2.01 12.66 16.06
CA ALA A 77 -1.05 12.65 14.95
C ALA A 77 -1.11 11.30 14.21
N LEU A 78 -1.19 10.19 14.95
CA LEU A 78 -1.37 8.85 14.38
C LEU A 78 -2.60 8.80 13.46
N THR A 79 -3.77 9.20 13.97
CA THR A 79 -5.01 9.23 13.18
C THR A 79 -4.91 10.15 11.95
N SER A 80 -4.21 11.29 12.07
CA SER A 80 -3.99 12.19 10.92
C SER A 80 -3.13 11.52 9.84
N LEU A 81 -2.04 10.88 10.23
CA LEU A 81 -1.13 10.17 9.31
C LEU A 81 -1.85 9.02 8.61
N THR A 82 -2.55 8.17 9.37
CA THR A 82 -3.27 7.02 8.81
C THR A 82 -4.45 7.45 7.94
N SER A 83 -5.14 8.55 8.28
CA SER A 83 -6.16 9.12 7.41
C SER A 83 -5.59 9.59 6.07
N GLN A 84 -4.44 10.27 6.08
CA GLN A 84 -3.79 10.73 4.84
C GLN A 84 -3.34 9.55 3.97
N MET A 85 -2.79 8.50 4.59
CA MET A 85 -2.41 7.27 3.91
C MET A 85 -3.62 6.52 3.35
N GLY A 86 -4.73 6.48 4.07
CA GLY A 86 -5.98 5.88 3.60
C GLY A 86 -6.52 6.55 2.33
N VAL A 87 -6.46 7.89 2.26
CA VAL A 87 -6.82 8.64 1.04
C VAL A 87 -5.91 8.28 -0.14
N LYS A 88 -4.60 8.18 0.10
CA LYS A 88 -3.64 7.77 -0.93
C LYS A 88 -3.85 6.34 -1.39
N LEU A 89 -4.06 5.40 -0.47
CA LEU A 89 -4.35 4.00 -0.77
C LEU A 89 -5.59 3.89 -1.67
N GLN A 90 -6.65 4.64 -1.34
CA GLN A 90 -7.86 4.69 -2.16
C GLN A 90 -7.58 5.27 -3.56
N SER A 91 -6.78 6.33 -3.65
CA SER A 91 -6.37 6.91 -4.94
C SER A 91 -5.64 5.87 -5.80
N LEU A 92 -4.66 5.16 -5.21
CA LEU A 92 -3.91 4.11 -5.90
C LEU A 92 -4.80 2.96 -6.34
N ALA A 93 -5.66 2.44 -5.46
CA ALA A 93 -6.59 1.37 -5.78
C ALA A 93 -7.54 1.76 -6.93
N ARG A 94 -8.02 3.02 -6.94
CA ARG A 94 -8.85 3.54 -8.04
C ARG A 94 -8.07 3.62 -9.35
N TRP A 95 -6.82 4.09 -9.32
CA TRP A 95 -5.98 4.17 -10.51
C TRP A 95 -5.70 2.78 -11.10
N GLU A 96 -5.27 1.83 -10.28
CA GLU A 96 -5.01 0.45 -10.71
C GLU A 96 -6.30 -0.23 -11.25
N SER A 97 -7.48 0.07 -10.68
CA SER A 97 -8.75 -0.43 -11.20
C SER A 97 -9.18 0.20 -12.54
N LYS A 98 -8.69 1.41 -12.84
CA LYS A 98 -9.04 2.18 -14.05
C LYS A 98 -8.04 1.97 -15.18
N SER A 99 -6.85 1.49 -14.89
CA SER A 99 -5.88 1.05 -15.88
C SER A 99 -6.13 -0.43 -16.17
N PRO A 100 -6.88 -0.79 -17.23
CA PRO A 100 -6.71 -2.13 -17.78
C PRO A 100 -5.21 -2.22 -18.12
N SER A 101 -4.50 -3.16 -17.50
CA SER A 101 -3.08 -3.40 -17.74
C SER A 101 -2.79 -3.21 -19.23
N GLU A 102 -2.04 -2.17 -19.61
CA GLU A 102 -1.51 -2.02 -20.96
C GLU A 102 -0.43 -3.08 -21.14
N GLU A 103 -0.84 -4.34 -21.23
CA GLU A 103 -0.05 -5.39 -21.86
C GLU A 103 -0.12 -5.17 -23.36
N THR A 104 0.72 -4.28 -23.91
CA THR A 104 1.22 -4.43 -25.28
C THR A 104 2.53 -3.64 -25.44
N PRO A 105 3.53 -4.23 -26.13
CA PRO A 105 3.34 -4.70 -27.49
C PRO A 105 3.65 -6.19 -27.65
N SER A 106 2.61 -6.98 -27.95
CA SER A 106 2.84 -8.20 -28.72
C SER A 106 3.24 -7.79 -30.14
N LYS A 107 4.54 -7.55 -30.36
CA LYS A 107 5.17 -7.57 -31.68
C LYS A 107 5.48 -9.04 -31.96
N PRO A 108 4.88 -9.63 -33.01
CA PRO A 108 5.59 -9.67 -34.27
C PRO A 108 4.65 -9.50 -35.47
N ALA A 109 4.72 -8.33 -36.12
CA ALA A 109 4.30 -8.21 -37.51
C ALA A 109 5.49 -8.57 -38.39
N ASN A 110 5.71 -9.86 -38.63
CA ASN A 110 6.59 -10.36 -39.68
C ASN A 110 5.96 -11.63 -40.28
N ILE A 111 4.88 -11.46 -41.02
CA ILE A 111 4.54 -12.39 -42.11
C ILE A 111 4.59 -11.57 -43.40
N SER A 112 5.76 -11.58 -44.05
CA SER A 112 5.88 -11.11 -45.42
C SER A 112 5.02 -12.02 -46.29
N SER A 113 3.86 -11.50 -46.69
CA SER A 113 3.07 -12.06 -47.77
C SER A 113 3.85 -11.83 -49.07
N ALA A 114 4.48 -12.89 -49.56
CA ALA A 114 5.03 -12.97 -50.91
C ALA A 114 4.64 -14.35 -51.47
N THR A 115 3.40 -14.48 -51.90
CA THR A 115 2.98 -15.51 -52.85
C THR A 115 3.55 -15.17 -54.22
N ASP A 116 4.49 -16.00 -54.69
CA ASP A 116 4.80 -16.18 -56.10
C ASP A 116 5.16 -17.66 -56.30
N ALA A 117 4.21 -18.42 -56.87
CA ALA A 117 4.39 -19.75 -57.47
C ALA A 117 3.12 -20.12 -58.27
#